data_AF-A0A382JLJ5-F1
#
_entry.id   AF-A0A382JLJ5-F1
#
_cell.length_a   1.000
_cell.length_b   1.000
_cell.length_c   1.000
_cell.angle_alpha   90.00
_cell.angle_beta   90.00
_cell.angle_gamma   90.00
#
_symmetry.space_group_name_H-M   'P 1'
#
loop_
_entity.id
_entity.type
_entity.pdbx_description
1 polymer ?
#
loop_
_entity_poly.entity_id
_entity_poly.type
_entity_poly.pdbx_seq_one_letter_code
_entity_poly.pdbx_strand_id
1 'polypeptide(L)'
;MRKLEQKYANELMVVGVHSAKFPNEKIKDNLQKAVQRYELGHPVVNDVDFQVWQQYACRAWPTLMFIDPLGKVIGKHEGELAYDQFDDLIGQMVTEFDDLGLLNRKPVEFIKDAQPQS
;
A
#
# COMPACT_ATOMS: atom_id res chain seq x y z
N MET A 1 -0.69 -4.69 8.50
CA MET A 1 0.08 -4.68 7.24
C MET A 1 1.41 -5.41 7.31
N ARG A 2 2.40 -4.99 8.13
CA ARG A 2 3.74 -5.65 8.20
C ARG A 2 3.74 -7.19 8.21
N LYS A 3 2.88 -7.83 9.00
CA LYS A 3 2.77 -9.30 9.03
C LYS A 3 2.35 -9.91 7.68
N LEU A 4 1.40 -9.27 6.98
CA LEU A 4 0.95 -9.70 5.65
C LEU A 4 2.03 -9.48 4.60
N GLU A 5 2.70 -8.32 4.63
CA GLU A 5 3.84 -8.02 3.75
C GLU A 5 4.96 -9.06 3.90
N GLN A 6 5.20 -9.55 5.12
CA GLN A 6 6.17 -10.62 5.37
C GLN A 6 5.68 -11.99 4.90
N LYS A 7 4.40 -12.32 5.14
CA LYS A 7 3.82 -13.62 4.78
C LYS A 7 3.75 -13.82 3.26
N TYR A 8 3.41 -12.77 2.52
CA TYR A 8 3.20 -12.78 1.07
C TYR A 8 4.28 -11.96 0.35
N ALA A 9 5.53 -12.00 0.82
CA ALA A 9 6.59 -11.10 0.35
C ALA A 9 6.90 -11.21 -1.16
N ASN A 10 6.55 -12.34 -1.79
CA ASN A 10 6.76 -12.55 -3.23
C ASN A 10 5.47 -12.39 -4.05
N GLU A 11 4.32 -12.24 -3.40
CA GLU A 11 2.99 -12.26 -4.03
C GLU A 11 2.21 -10.96 -3.81
N LEU A 12 2.51 -10.23 -2.74
CA LEU A 12 1.83 -9.01 -2.33
C LEU A 12 2.81 -7.83 -2.35
N MET A 13 2.44 -6.80 -3.10
CA MET A 13 3.05 -5.48 -3.00
C MET A 13 2.07 -4.51 -2.35
N VAL A 14 2.55 -3.81 -1.33
CA VAL A 14 1.79 -2.73 -0.67
C VAL A 14 2.35 -1.39 -1.14
N VAL A 15 1.46 -0.42 -1.37
CA VAL A 15 1.84 0.98 -1.60
C VAL A 15 1.03 1.83 -0.64
N GLY A 16 1.71 2.54 0.25
CA GLY A 16 1.06 3.51 1.13
C GLY A 16 0.78 4.79 0.38
N VAL A 17 -0.46 5.29 0.40
CA VAL A 17 -0.80 6.61 -0.16
C VAL A 17 -1.17 7.52 1.00
N HIS A 18 -0.27 8.44 1.33
CA HIS A 18 -0.49 9.42 2.39
C HIS A 18 -1.21 10.64 1.83
N SER A 19 -2.55 10.63 1.90
CA SER A 19 -3.38 11.80 1.62
C SER A 19 -3.65 12.55 2.93
N ALA A 20 -2.87 13.60 3.18
CA ALA A 20 -2.84 14.38 4.42
C ALA A 20 -4.20 15.02 4.74
N LYS A 21 -4.82 14.63 5.86
CA LYS A 21 -6.12 15.16 6.29
C LYS A 21 -6.02 16.63 6.72
N PHE A 22 -4.87 17.04 7.28
CA PHE A 22 -4.63 18.42 7.72
C PHE A 22 -3.48 19.08 6.94
N PRO A 23 -3.51 20.41 6.70
CA PRO A 23 -2.45 21.11 5.97
C PRO A 23 -1.05 20.91 6.58
N ASN A 24 -0.94 20.80 7.91
CA ASN A 24 0.32 20.56 8.61
C ASN A 24 0.90 19.15 8.38
N GLU A 25 0.11 18.20 7.88
CA GLU A 25 0.54 16.85 7.54
C GLU A 25 1.12 16.75 6.11
N LYS A 26 1.08 17.85 5.33
CA LYS A 26 1.73 17.95 4.01
C LYS A 26 3.25 18.13 4.08
N ILE A 27 3.79 18.33 5.29
CA ILE A 27 5.23 18.54 5.48
C ILE A 27 5.96 17.23 5.20
N LYS A 28 6.73 17.18 4.10
CA LYS A 28 7.49 16.00 3.64
C LYS A 28 8.34 15.40 4.77
N ASP A 29 8.97 16.24 5.59
CA ASP A 29 9.81 15.78 6.71
C ASP A 29 9.03 15.03 7.78
N ASN A 30 7.76 15.39 8.02
CA ASN A 30 6.92 14.68 8.98
C ASN A 30 6.52 13.30 8.46
N LEU A 31 6.22 13.18 7.16
CA LEU A 31 5.96 11.90 6.52
C LEU A 31 7.21 11.02 6.55
N GLN A 32 8.38 11.55 6.19
CA GLN A 32 9.64 10.79 6.25
C GLN A 32 9.94 10.30 7.67
N LYS A 33 9.76 11.16 8.69
CA LYS A 33 9.89 10.76 10.10
C LYS A 33 8.88 9.68 10.50
N ALA A 34 7.65 9.74 10.01
CA ALA A 34 6.64 8.72 10.28
C ALA A 34 7.02 7.38 9.61
N VAL A 35 7.41 7.39 8.34
CA VAL A 35 7.91 6.21 7.60
C VAL A 35 9.06 5.55 8.35
N GLN A 36 10.04 6.33 8.81
CA GLN A 36 11.15 5.83 9.61
C GLN A 36 10.70 5.28 10.97
N ARG A 37 9.88 6.04 11.71
CA ARG A 37 9.40 5.67 13.04
C ARG A 37 8.60 4.38 13.06
N TYR A 38 7.76 4.16 12.04
CA TYR A 38 6.93 2.98 11.90
C TYR A 38 7.61 1.85 11.10
N GLU A 39 8.86 2.06 10.68
CA GLU A 39 9.67 1.09 9.91
C GLU A 39 8.92 0.56 8.68
N LEU A 40 8.24 1.45 7.96
CA LEU A 40 7.49 1.06 6.76
C LEU A 40 8.48 0.65 5.66
N GLY A 41 8.45 -0.63 5.28
CA GLY A 41 9.32 -1.20 4.25
C GLY A 41 8.79 -1.02 2.82
N HIS A 42 7.49 -0.78 2.69
CA HIS A 42 6.83 -0.54 1.41
C HIS A 42 6.98 0.91 0.93
N PRO A 43 6.87 1.16 -0.39
CA PRO A 43 6.87 2.51 -0.94
C PRO A 43 5.68 3.32 -0.42
N VAL A 44 5.93 4.61 -0.15
CA VAL A 44 4.91 5.55 0.32
C VAL A 44 4.87 6.76 -0.60
N VAL A 45 3.70 7.02 -1.17
CA VAL A 45 3.39 8.20 -1.98
C VAL A 45 2.87 9.31 -1.09
N ASN A 46 3.43 10.52 -1.22
CA ASN A 46 2.92 11.72 -0.55
C ASN A 46 1.89 12.41 -1.45
N ASP A 47 0.60 12.08 -1.27
CA ASP A 47 -0.51 12.61 -2.08
C ASP A 47 -1.03 13.94 -1.53
N VAL A 48 -0.16 14.95 -1.52
CA VAL A 48 -0.43 16.27 -0.89
C VAL A 48 -1.61 17.02 -1.49
N ASP A 49 -1.90 16.77 -2.77
CA ASP A 49 -2.95 17.46 -3.53
C ASP A 49 -4.19 16.57 -3.76
N PHE A 50 -4.28 15.44 -3.05
CA PHE A 50 -5.39 14.50 -3.14
C PHE A 50 -5.66 13.99 -4.57
N GLN A 51 -4.64 13.92 -5.42
CA GLN A 51 -4.80 13.48 -6.80
C GLN A 51 -5.15 12.00 -6.85
N VAL A 52 -4.38 11.17 -6.13
CA VAL A 52 -4.65 9.72 -6.06
C VAL A 52 -5.98 9.48 -5.35
N TRP A 53 -6.21 10.16 -4.22
CA TRP A 53 -7.46 10.09 -3.48
C TRP A 53 -8.69 10.33 -4.36
N GLN A 54 -8.67 11.38 -5.18
CA GLN A 54 -9.77 11.73 -6.08
C GLN A 54 -9.91 10.75 -7.24
N GLN A 55 -8.80 10.37 -7.89
CA GLN A 55 -8.81 9.43 -9.01
C GLN A 55 -9.36 8.05 -8.62
N TYR A 56 -9.07 7.60 -7.41
CA TYR A 56 -9.58 6.34 -6.87
C TYR A 56 -10.91 6.49 -6.11
N ALA A 57 -11.52 7.67 -6.13
CA ALA A 57 -12.79 7.97 -5.48
C ALA A 57 -12.85 7.52 -4.00
N CYS A 58 -11.76 7.75 -3.26
CA CYS A 58 -11.67 7.49 -1.84
C CYS A 58 -12.59 8.42 -1.05
N ARG A 59 -13.25 7.89 0.00
CA ARG A 59 -14.23 8.64 0.80
C ARG A 59 -14.02 8.55 2.31
N ALA A 60 -13.18 7.61 2.76
CA ALA A 60 -12.91 7.39 4.16
C ALA A 60 -11.44 7.01 4.38
N TRP A 61 -10.92 7.34 5.56
CA TRP A 61 -9.66 6.82 6.03
C TRP A 61 -9.91 5.67 7.04
N PRO A 62 -9.17 4.56 6.98
CA PRO A 62 -8.39 4.12 5.82
C PRO A 62 -9.31 3.67 4.67
N THR A 63 -8.80 3.70 3.44
CA THR A 63 -9.38 2.99 2.29
C THR A 63 -8.31 2.05 1.75
N LEU A 64 -8.67 0.78 1.56
CA LEU A 64 -7.83 -0.22 0.89
C LEU A 64 -8.32 -0.39 -0.55
N MET A 65 -7.40 -0.41 -1.49
CA MET A 65 -7.65 -0.67 -2.91
C MET A 65 -6.95 -1.96 -3.31
N PHE A 66 -7.68 -2.89 -3.93
CA PHE A 66 -7.14 -4.17 -4.38
C PHE A 66 -6.95 -4.11 -5.89
N ILE A 67 -5.71 -4.34 -6.33
CA ILE A 67 -5.28 -4.29 -7.73
C ILE A 67 -4.73 -5.67 -8.10
N ASP A 68 -5.19 -6.23 -9.20
CA ASP A 68 -4.75 -7.54 -9.70
C ASP A 68 -3.37 -7.47 -10.41
N PRO A 69 -2.75 -8.62 -10.72
CA PRO A 69 -1.45 -8.65 -11.41
C PRO A 69 -1.44 -8.01 -12.81
N LEU A 70 -2.61 -7.77 -13.41
CA LEU A 70 -2.76 -7.09 -14.71
C LEU A 70 -2.96 -5.57 -14.56
N GLY A 71 -2.95 -5.06 -13.33
CA GLY A 71 -3.11 -3.64 -13.02
C GLY A 71 -4.57 -3.17 -12.93
N LYS A 72 -5.53 -4.10 -12.86
CA LYS A 72 -6.95 -3.76 -12.75
C LYS A 72 -7.38 -3.64 -11.30
N VAL A 73 -8.14 -2.59 -10.99
CA VAL A 73 -8.84 -2.47 -9.70
C VAL A 73 -9.95 -3.52 -9.63
N ILE A 74 -9.87 -4.40 -8.65
CA ILE A 74 -10.80 -5.52 -8.45
C ILE A 74 -11.58 -5.45 -7.14
N GLY A 75 -11.21 -4.53 -6.23
CA GLY A 75 -11.94 -4.34 -4.99
C GLY A 75 -11.56 -3.06 -4.26
N LYS A 76 -12.45 -2.63 -3.36
CA LYS A 76 -12.25 -1.50 -2.44
C LYS A 76 -12.86 -1.84 -1.09
N HIS A 77 -12.15 -1.55 0.00
CA HIS A 77 -12.65 -1.66 1.37
C HIS A 77 -12.46 -0.32 2.10
N GLU A 78 -13.51 0.18 2.72
CA GLU A 78 -13.48 1.42 3.50
C GLU A 78 -13.53 1.07 5.00
N GLY A 79 -12.60 1.63 5.76
CA GLY A 79 -12.42 1.32 7.18
C GLY A 79 -11.36 0.26 7.44
N GLU A 80 -11.18 -0.05 8.72
CA GLU A 80 -10.20 -1.05 9.17
C GLU A 80 -10.64 -2.46 8.74
N LEU A 81 -9.65 -3.33 8.51
CA LEU A 81 -9.86 -4.75 8.24
C LEU A 81 -9.04 -5.57 9.25
N ALA A 82 -9.66 -6.54 9.90
CA ALA A 82 -8.97 -7.40 10.86
C ALA A 82 -7.92 -8.26 10.14
N TYR A 83 -6.83 -8.59 10.85
CA TYR A 83 -5.71 -9.34 10.26
C TYR A 83 -6.18 -10.64 9.59
N ASP A 84 -6.95 -11.47 10.30
CA ASP A 84 -7.37 -12.78 9.79
C ASP A 84 -8.24 -12.65 8.52
N GLN A 85 -9.15 -11.67 8.49
CA GLN A 85 -9.99 -11.39 7.32
C GLN A 85 -9.15 -10.95 6.11
N PHE A 86 -8.11 -10.14 6.36
CA PHE A 86 -7.20 -9.69 5.33
C PHE A 86 -6.32 -10.85 4.83
N ASP A 87 -5.83 -11.67 5.76
CA ASP A 87 -5.00 -12.84 5.48
C ASP A 87 -5.73 -13.85 4.59
N ASP A 88 -6.98 -14.16 4.92
CA ASP A 88 -7.84 -15.05 4.14
C ASP A 88 -8.10 -14.50 2.73
N LEU A 89 -8.42 -13.20 2.62
CA LEU A 89 -8.68 -12.55 1.33
C LEU A 89 -7.44 -12.60 0.42
N ILE A 90 -6.26 -12.22 0.93
CA ILE A 90 -5.03 -12.26 0.14
C ILE A 90 -4.66 -13.70 -0.20
N GLY A 91 -4.83 -14.64 0.72
CA GLY A 91 -4.60 -16.06 0.44
C GLY A 91 -5.43 -16.57 -0.74
N GLN A 92 -6.72 -16.25 -0.77
CA GLN A 92 -7.62 -16.62 -1.87
C GLN A 92 -7.18 -15.99 -3.20
N MET A 93 -6.87 -14.70 -3.21
CA MET A 93 -6.41 -13.99 -4.41
C MET A 93 -5.10 -14.54 -4.94
N VAL A 94 -4.15 -14.86 -4.05
CA VAL A 94 -2.87 -15.46 -4.42
C VAL A 94 -3.10 -16.82 -5.08
N THR A 95 -3.91 -17.70 -4.50
CA THR A 95 -4.23 -18.99 -5.11
C THR A 95 -4.88 -18.81 -6.48
N GLU A 96 -5.89 -17.95 -6.60
CA GLU A 96 -6.60 -17.70 -7.85
C GLU A 96 -5.65 -17.22 -8.98
N PHE A 97 -4.82 -16.21 -8.70
CA PHE A 97 -3.92 -15.67 -9.73
C PHE A 97 -2.70 -16.56 -10.01
N ASP A 98 -2.32 -17.43 -9.08
CA ASP A 98 -1.28 -18.43 -9.33
C ASP A 98 -1.79 -19.53 -10.26
N ASP A 99 -3.00 -20.02 -10.04
CA ASP A 99 -3.64 -21.03 -10.91
C ASP A 99 -3.81 -20.51 -12.34
N LEU A 100 -4.01 -19.20 -12.51
CA LEU A 100 -4.05 -18.51 -13.80
C LEU A 100 -2.67 -18.23 -14.41
N GLY A 101 -1.58 -18.47 -13.67
CA GLY A 101 -0.21 -18.19 -14.10
C GLY A 101 0.13 -16.70 -14.24
N LEU A 102 -0.60 -15.83 -13.52
CA LEU A 102 -0.47 -14.37 -13.63
C LEU A 102 0.48 -13.75 -12.61
N LEU A 103 0.84 -14.48 -11.54
CA LEU A 103 1.72 -13.96 -10.49
C LEU A 103 3.19 -13.90 -10.96
N ASN A 104 3.74 -12.69 -10.98
CA ASN A 104 5.18 -12.48 -11.10
C ASN A 104 5.82 -12.35 -9.71
N ARG A 105 6.56 -13.38 -9.30
CA ARG A 105 7.24 -13.44 -7.99
C ARG A 105 8.66 -12.86 -7.99
N LYS A 106 9.07 -12.17 -9.06
CA LYS A 106 10.36 -11.49 -9.08
C LYS A 106 10.32 -10.29 -8.12
N PRO A 107 11.28 -10.15 -7.20
CA PRO A 107 11.34 -9.00 -6.31
C PRO A 107 11.36 -7.69 -7.10
N VAL A 108 10.57 -6.72 -6.66
CA VAL A 108 10.59 -5.35 -7.18
C VAL A 108 11.58 -4.54 -6.35
N GLU A 109 12.58 -3.96 -7.01
CA GLU A 109 13.50 -3.05 -6.35
C GLU A 109 12.92 -1.63 -6.29
N PHE A 110 12.91 -1.04 -5.09
CA PHE A 110 12.48 0.33 -4.88
C PHE A 110 13.68 1.25 -4.75
N ILE A 111 13.65 2.35 -5.49
CA ILE A 111 14.57 3.47 -5.27
C ILE A 111 14.09 4.16 -3.99
N LYS A 112 14.90 4.09 -2.93
CA LYS A 112 14.66 4.89 -1.74
C LYS A 112 15.05 6.34 -2.04
N ASP A 113 14.19 7.29 -1.68
CA ASP A 113 14.56 8.71 -1.65
C ASP A 113 15.87 8.87 -0.85
N ALA A 114 16.79 9.70 -1.35
CA ALA A 114 17.99 10.04 -0.63
C ALA A 114 17.61 10.57 0.76
N GLN A 115 18.24 10.03 1.82
CA GLN A 115 18.05 10.54 3.18
C GLN A 115 18.48 12.01 3.20
N PRO A 116 17.68 12.93 3.77
CA PRO A 116 18.17 14.29 3.99
C PRO A 116 19.43 14.23 4.86
N GLN A 117 20.49 14.91 4.41
CA GLN A 117 21.71 15.05 5.19
C GLN A 117 21.37 15.85 6.46
N SER A 118 21.70 15.26 7.61
CA SER A 118 21.50 15.79 8.96
C SER A 118 22.11 17.17 9.16
#